data_AF-A0A843I535-F1
#
_entry.id   AF-A0A843I535-F1
#
_cell.length_a   1.000
_cell.length_b   1.000
_cell.length_c   1.000
_cell.angle_alpha   90.00
_cell.angle_beta   90.00
_cell.angle_gamma   90.00
#
_symmetry.space_group_name_H-M   'P 1'
#
loop_
_entity.id
_entity.type
_entity.pdbx_description
1 polymer ?
#
loop_
_entity_poly.entity_id
_entity_poly.type
_entity_poly.pdbx_seq_one_letter_code
_entity_poly.pdbx_strand_id
1 'polypeptide(L)'
;HRGVKVLGKRAGAVLAQIRFAFPGPMNSGRAEILVDPARREVVVHYMEGPFTGFVRNSVGGGVIRSVWNIRLSPLLIPLKLWMLRHFREGAERALERLTTP
;
A
#
# COMPACT_ATOMS: atom_id res chain seq x y z
N HIS A 1 6.18 4.90 1.35
CA HIS A 1 7.11 4.08 0.56
C HIS A 1 8.25 4.97 0.05
N ARG A 2 9.41 4.39 -0.28
CA ARG A 2 10.55 5.11 -0.88
C ARG A 2 10.61 4.95 -2.41
N GLY A 3 9.96 3.94 -2.98
CA GLY A 3 9.86 3.77 -4.44
C GLY A 3 8.98 2.59 -4.84
N VAL A 4 8.48 2.63 -6.07
CA VAL A 4 7.70 1.55 -6.70
C VAL A 4 8.32 1.27 -8.07
N LYS A 5 8.69 0.01 -8.33
CA LYS A 5 9.21 -0.44 -9.61
C LYS A 5 8.24 -1.44 -10.22
N VAL A 6 7.70 -1.15 -11.40
CA VAL A 6 6.86 -2.11 -12.13
C VAL A 6 7.75 -3.25 -12.64
N LEU A 7 7.37 -4.48 -12.32
CA LEU A 7 8.05 -5.71 -12.75
C LEU A 7 7.40 -6.32 -13.99
N GLY A 8 6.10 -6.09 -14.17
CA GLY A 8 5.36 -6.58 -15.34
C GLY A 8 3.85 -6.38 -15.20
N LYS A 9 3.11 -6.82 -16.21
CA LYS A 9 1.65 -6.85 -16.21
C LYS A 9 1.18 -8.28 -16.49
N ARG A 10 0.18 -8.79 -15.78
CA ARG A 10 -0.39 -10.12 -15.99
C ARG A 10 -1.90 -10.08 -15.71
N ALA A 11 -2.70 -10.57 -16.65
CA ALA A 11 -4.14 -10.83 -16.46
C ALA A 11 -4.92 -9.68 -15.78
N GLY A 12 -4.68 -8.42 -16.18
CA GLY A 12 -5.36 -7.25 -15.61
C GLY A 12 -4.72 -6.68 -14.34
N ALA A 13 -3.62 -7.28 -13.87
CA ALA A 13 -2.86 -6.83 -12.71
C ALA A 13 -1.48 -6.27 -13.09
N VAL A 14 -1.00 -5.30 -12.31
CA VAL A 14 0.37 -4.78 -12.40
C VAL A 14 1.19 -5.37 -11.26
N LEU A 15 2.24 -6.12 -11.59
CA LEU A 15 3.19 -6.62 -10.60
C LEU A 15 4.24 -5.54 -10.34
N ALA A 16 4.48 -5.26 -9.06
CA ALA A 16 5.39 -4.22 -8.62
C ALA A 16 6.29 -4.68 -7.48
N GLN A 17 7.53 -4.21 -7.49
CA GLN A 17 8.41 -4.23 -6.33
C GLN A 17 8.25 -2.91 -5.57
N ILE A 18 7.93 -3.01 -4.28
CA ILE A 18 7.77 -1.87 -3.39
C ILE A 18 9.05 -1.77 -2.54
N ARG A 19 9.66 -0.58 -2.50
CA ARG A 19 10.66 -0.24 -1.49
C ARG A 19 10.00 0.56 -0.37
N PHE A 20 9.96 0.00 0.82
CA PHE A 20 9.41 0.60 2.01
C PHE A 20 10.43 1.47 2.74
N ALA A 21 9.94 2.29 3.68
CA ALA A 21 10.76 3.12 4.54
C ALA A 21 11.17 2.42 5.85
N PHE A 22 11.05 1.09 5.92
CA PHE A 22 11.45 0.32 7.10
C PHE A 22 12.98 0.28 7.27
N PRO A 23 13.47 0.30 8.51
CA PRO A 23 14.87 0.05 8.81
C PRO A 23 15.24 -1.41 8.53
N GLY A 24 16.50 -1.65 8.19
CA GLY A 24 17.05 -3.00 8.00
C GLY A 24 16.82 -3.62 6.61
N PRO A 25 17.19 -4.91 6.44
CA PRO A 25 17.15 -5.60 5.15
C PRO A 25 15.73 -5.88 4.63
N MET A 26 14.72 -5.86 5.51
CA MET A 26 13.30 -6.11 5.20
C MET A 26 12.58 -4.86 4.69
N ASN A 27 13.24 -4.07 3.84
CA ASN A 27 12.71 -2.81 3.32
C ASN A 27 12.15 -2.93 1.89
N SER A 28 12.05 -4.14 1.36
CA SER A 28 11.48 -4.39 0.04
C SER A 28 10.41 -5.47 0.10
N GLY A 29 9.52 -5.46 -0.88
CA GLY A 29 8.46 -6.44 -1.01
C GLY A 29 7.88 -6.46 -2.41
N ARG A 30 6.96 -7.39 -2.64
CA ARG A 30 6.25 -7.55 -3.91
C ARG A 30 4.78 -7.26 -3.70
N ALA A 31 4.19 -6.59 -4.68
CA ALA A 31 2.78 -6.29 -4.68
C ALA A 31 2.15 -6.55 -6.05
N GLU A 32 0.89 -6.92 -6.04
CA GLU A 32 0.03 -6.96 -7.20
C GLU A 32 -0.99 -5.83 -7.10
N ILE A 33 -1.13 -5.03 -8.16
CA ILE A 33 -2.02 -3.87 -8.22
C ILE A 33 -3.14 -4.16 -9.20
N LEU A 34 -4.37 -4.14 -8.71
CA LEU A 34 -5.60 -4.32 -9.47
C LEU A 34 -6.31 -2.98 -9.60
N VAL A 35 -6.78 -2.67 -10.80
CA VAL A 35 -7.55 -1.45 -11.09
C VAL A 35 -8.92 -1.89 -11.61
N ASP A 36 -9.97 -1.47 -10.93
CA ASP A 36 -11.36 -1.66 -11.34
C ASP A 36 -11.95 -0.28 -11.70
N PRO A 37 -12.02 0.07 -13.01
CA PRO A 37 -12.57 1.33 -13.45
C PRO A 37 -14.07 1.48 -13.18
N ALA A 38 -14.83 0.37 -13.22
CA ALA A 38 -16.28 0.38 -13.03
C ALA A 38 -16.63 0.74 -11.58
N ARG A 39 -15.84 0.22 -10.62
CA ARG A 39 -15.98 0.54 -9.19
C ARG A 39 -15.17 1.75 -8.75
N ARG A 40 -14.37 2.35 -9.65
CA ARG A 40 -13.39 3.41 -9.34
C ARG A 40 -12.51 3.02 -8.15
N GLU A 41 -11.99 1.80 -8.20
CA GLU A 41 -11.23 1.17 -7.12
C GLU A 41 -9.84 0.75 -7.59
N VAL A 42 -8.85 0.94 -6.72
CA VAL A 42 -7.50 0.41 -6.87
C VAL A 42 -7.16 -0.41 -5.63
N VAL A 43 -6.80 -1.68 -5.82
CA VAL A 43 -6.38 -2.58 -4.75
C VAL A 43 -4.92 -2.95 -4.94
N VAL A 44 -4.12 -2.78 -3.90
CA VAL A 44 -2.72 -3.22 -3.86
C VAL A 44 -2.63 -4.38 -2.89
N HIS A 45 -2.38 -5.58 -3.41
CA HIS A 45 -2.12 -6.79 -2.64
C HIS A 45 -0.63 -6.92 -2.38
N TYR A 46 -0.23 -6.81 -1.11
CA TYR A 46 1.16 -7.03 -0.68
C TYR A 46 1.37 -8.52 -0.45
N MET A 47 2.12 -9.15 -1.36
CA MET A 47 2.36 -10.59 -1.40
C MET A 47 3.56 -10.99 -0.54
N GLU A 48 4.58 -10.14 -0.51
CA GLU A 48 5.84 -10.38 0.20
C GLU A 48 6.39 -9.08 0.79
N GLY A 49 7.13 -9.18 1.89
CA GLY A 49 7.87 -8.07 2.50
C GLY A 49 7.70 -7.98 4.02
N PRO A 50 7.90 -6.81 4.63
CA PRO A 50 7.75 -6.59 6.08
C PRO A 50 6.31 -6.84 6.57
N PHE A 51 5.35 -6.80 5.66
CA PHE A 51 3.95 -7.09 5.91
C PHE A 51 3.29 -7.65 4.65
N THR A 52 2.16 -8.32 4.83
CA THR A 52 1.29 -8.85 3.76
C THR A 52 -0.14 -8.35 3.95
N GLY A 53 -1.01 -8.55 2.95
CA GLY A 53 -2.40 -8.13 3.01
C GLY A 53 -2.74 -7.18 1.86
N PHE A 54 -3.61 -6.19 2.09
CA PHE A 54 -3.98 -5.25 1.04
C PHE A 54 -4.27 -3.83 1.55
N VAL A 55 -4.13 -2.88 0.63
CA VAL A 55 -4.79 -1.58 0.69
C VAL A 55 -5.76 -1.43 -0.47
N ARG A 56 -6.96 -0.96 -0.19
CA ARG A 56 -8.00 -0.64 -1.17
C ARG A 56 -8.29 0.84 -1.12
N ASN A 57 -8.16 1.51 -2.25
CA ASN A 57 -8.53 2.91 -2.43
C ASN A 57 -9.71 2.98 -3.38
N SER A 58 -10.76 3.70 -3.01
CA SER A 58 -11.98 3.84 -3.81
C SER A 58 -12.48 5.28 -3.78
N VAL A 59 -13.08 5.73 -4.89
CA VAL A 59 -13.67 7.07 -5.00
C VAL A 59 -15.17 6.95 -5.28
N GLY A 60 -16.00 7.57 -4.44
CA GLY A 60 -17.45 7.57 -4.61
C GLY A 60 -18.16 8.51 -3.64
N GLY A 61 -19.31 9.05 -4.06
CA GLY A 61 -20.13 9.94 -3.21
C GLY A 61 -19.40 11.19 -2.71
N GLY A 62 -18.45 11.72 -3.49
CA GLY A 62 -17.62 12.88 -3.10
C GLY A 62 -16.52 12.56 -2.08
N VAL A 63 -16.27 11.28 -1.77
CA VAL A 63 -15.29 10.85 -0.77
C VAL A 63 -14.23 9.95 -1.41
N ILE A 64 -12.98 10.13 -1.00
CA ILE A 64 -11.89 9.18 -1.24
C ILE A 64 -11.73 8.34 0.03
N ARG A 65 -11.84 7.02 -0.10
CA ARG A 65 -11.71 6.06 1.02
C ARG A 65 -10.49 5.18 0.82
N SER A 66 -9.68 5.04 1.87
CA SER A 66 -8.54 4.11 1.90
C SER A 66 -8.74 3.10 3.03
N VAL A 67 -8.86 1.81 2.69
CA VAL A 67 -9.08 0.71 3.64
C VAL A 67 -7.85 -0.19 3.65
N TRP A 68 -7.32 -0.45 4.84
CA TRP A 68 -6.09 -1.21 5.03
C TRP A 68 -6.39 -2.47 5.84
N ASN A 69 -6.01 -3.64 5.33
CA ASN A 69 -6.05 -4.90 6.05
C ASN A 69 -4.69 -5.59 5.89
N ILE A 70 -3.85 -5.46 6.92
CA ILE A 70 -2.44 -5.83 6.87
C ILE A 70 -2.09 -6.76 8.01
N ARG A 71 -1.26 -7.77 7.69
CA ARG A 71 -0.58 -8.62 8.66
C ARG A 71 0.91 -8.32 8.66
N LEU A 72 1.42 -7.92 9.81
CA LEU A 72 2.84 -7.67 10.02
C LEU A 72 3.59 -8.98 10.14
N SER A 73 4.83 -9.02 9.67
CA SER A 73 5.75 -10.11 9.99
C SER A 73 5.97 -10.17 11.52
N PRO A 74 6.00 -11.35 12.16
CA PRO A 74 6.20 -11.49 13.59
C PRO A 74 7.45 -10.77 14.11
N LEU A 75 8.51 -10.70 13.30
CA LEU A 75 9.77 -10.00 13.61
C LEU A 75 9.60 -8.49 13.85
N LEU A 76 8.49 -7.90 13.36
CA LEU A 76 8.22 -6.47 13.46
C LEU A 76 7.15 -6.15 14.51
N ILE A 77 6.67 -7.14 15.28
CA ILE A 77 5.68 -6.93 16.36
C ILE A 77 6.13 -5.84 17.36
N PRO A 78 7.40 -5.77 17.82
CA PRO A 78 7.82 -4.72 18.75
C PRO A 78 7.68 -3.30 18.16
N LEU A 79 7.72 -3.15 16.83
CA LEU A 79 7.56 -1.88 16.13
C LEU A 79 6.10 -1.59 15.72
N LYS A 80 5.14 -2.44 16.08
CA LYS A 80 3.74 -2.37 15.59
C LYS A 80 3.09 -1.00 15.75
N LEU A 81 3.23 -0.36 16.91
CA LEU A 81 2.65 0.96 17.18
C LEU A 81 3.25 2.04 16.26
N TRP A 82 4.57 2.05 16.12
CA TRP A 82 5.27 2.96 15.22
C TRP A 82 4.83 2.74 13.76
N MET A 83 4.69 1.49 13.33
CA MET A 83 4.27 1.16 11.96
C MET A 83 2.84 1.61 11.67
N LEU A 84 1.90 1.35 12.58
CA LEU A 84 0.51 1.80 12.45
C LEU A 84 0.43 3.31 12.29
N ARG A 85 1.18 4.05 13.12
CA ARG A 85 1.29 5.51 13.01
C ARG A 85 1.89 5.94 11.69
N HIS A 86 3.02 5.34 11.28
CA HIS A 86 3.69 5.66 10.02
C HIS A 86 2.80 5.44 8.79
N PHE A 87 2.04 4.34 8.75
CA PHE A 87 1.10 4.08 7.66
C PHE A 87 -0.05 5.06 7.63
N ARG A 88 -0.63 5.36 8.80
CA ARG A 88 -1.73 6.31 8.90
C ARG A 88 -1.32 7.71 8.45
N GLU A 89 -0.22 8.23 8.99
CA GLU A 89 0.33 9.52 8.57
C GLU A 89 0.68 9.53 7.07
N GLY A 90 1.21 8.43 6.55
CA GLY A 90 1.51 8.29 5.13
C GLY A 90 0.28 8.32 4.23
N ALA A 91 -0.81 7.67 4.67
CA ALA A 91 -2.08 7.65 3.96
C ALA A 91 -2.79 9.02 4.01
N GLU A 92 -2.82 9.66 5.18
CA GLU A 92 -3.37 11.01 5.37
C GLU A 92 -2.65 12.02 4.46
N ARG A 93 -1.31 12.06 4.48
CA ARG A 93 -0.51 12.92 3.59
C ARG A 93 -0.72 12.61 2.10
N ALA A 94 -0.93 11.35 1.74
CA ALA A 94 -1.20 10.99 0.35
C ALA A 94 -2.56 11.54 -0.10
N LEU A 95 -3.58 11.48 0.77
CA LEU A 95 -4.89 12.06 0.51
C LEU A 95 -4.82 13.60 0.42
N GLU A 96 -4.10 14.24 1.34
CA GLU A 96 -3.89 15.71 1.32
C GLU A 96 -3.31 16.18 -0.02
N ARG A 97 -2.31 15.46 -0.56
CA ARG A 97 -1.71 15.78 -1.87
C ARG A 97 -2.67 15.65 -3.05
N LEU A 98 -3.76 14.90 -2.92
CA LEU A 98 -4.78 14.80 -3.97
C LEU A 98 -5.77 15.98 -3.91
N THR A 99 -5.88 16.64 -2.76
CA THR A 99 -6.79 17.76 -2.54
C THR A 99 -6.11 19.13 -2.66
N THR A 100 -4.78 19.17 -2.59
CA THR A 100 -4.00 20.39 -2.79
C THR A 100 -3.60 20.52 -4.26
N PRO A 101 -3.97 21.60 -4.96
CA PRO A 101 -3.64 21.82 -6.38
C PRO A 101 -2.14 21.99 -6.64
#